data_AF-A0A645INU7-F1
#
_entry.id   AF-A0A645INU7-F1
#
_cell.length_a   1.000
_cell.length_b   1.000
_cell.length_c   1.000
_cell.angle_alpha   90.00
_cell.angle_beta   90.00
_cell.angle_gamma   90.00
#
_symmetry.space_group_name_H-M   'P 1'
#
loop_
_entity.id
_entity.type
_entity.pdbx_description
1 polymer ?
#
loop_
_entity_poly.entity_id
_entity_poly.type
_entity_poly.pdbx_seq_one_letter_code
_entity_poly.pdbx_strand_id
1 'polypeptide(L)' 'MFELDHSAARGNMACRSLIVFKHDSELGNAPAYKLFEAVKVERKDGVITPRSYKDYCVEVDPSAIPQSVSFEIMG' A
#
# COMPACT_ATOMS: atom_id res chain seq x y z
N MET A 1 13.24 0.61 6.31
CA MET A 1 12.77 -0.41 7.27
C MET A 1 13.66 -1.64 7.25
N PHE A 2 13.88 -2.30 6.11
CA PHE A 2 14.66 -3.55 6.03
C PHE A 2 16.14 -3.38 5.64
N GLU A 3 16.56 -2.17 5.22
CA GLU A 3 17.93 -1.87 4.76
C GLU A 3 19.05 -2.21 5.76
N LEU A 4 18.73 -2.26 7.05
CA LEU A 4 19.70 -2.52 8.12
C LEU A 4 19.40 -3.82 8.88
N ASP A 5 18.34 -4.55 8.49
CA ASP A 5 17.87 -5.76 9.16
C ASP A 5 18.07 -6.99 8.26
N HIS A 6 19.34 -7.30 8.02
CA HIS A 6 19.76 -8.45 7.23
C HIS A 6 20.15 -9.63 8.13
N SER A 7 19.64 -10.83 7.82
CA SER A 7 20.04 -12.06 8.49
C SER A 7 19.84 -13.27 7.58
N ALA A 8 20.48 -14.41 7.88
CA ALA A 8 20.33 -15.63 7.08
C ALA A 8 18.87 -16.15 7.01
N ALA A 9 18.03 -15.80 7.99
CA ALA A 9 16.62 -16.17 8.02
C ALA A 9 15.70 -15.17 7.29
N ARG A 10 16.17 -13.95 7.05
CA ARG A 10 15.43 -12.88 6.36
C ARG A 10 16.06 -12.72 4.98
N GLY A 11 15.44 -13.33 3.97
CA GLY A 11 15.87 -13.22 2.57
C GLY A 11 15.83 -11.78 2.06
N ASN A 12 15.69 -11.58 0.75
CA ASN A 12 15.69 -10.23 0.18
C ASN A 12 14.35 -9.50 0.42
N MET A 13 14.22 -8.87 1.59
CA MET A 13 13.07 -8.06 1.97
C MET A 13 13.31 -6.60 1.61
N ALA A 14 12.32 -5.99 0.95
CA ALA A 14 12.33 -4.57 0.62
C ALA A 14 10.93 -3.99 0.84
N CYS A 15 10.86 -2.75 1.33
CA CYS A 15 9.61 -1.99 1.26
C CYS A 15 9.32 -1.70 -0.22
N ARG A 16 8.12 -2.01 -0.70
CA ARG A 16 7.76 -1.87 -2.12
C ARG A 16 6.91 -0.64 -2.42
N SER A 17 6.08 -0.24 -1.46
CA SER A 17 5.24 0.94 -1.52
C SER A 17 4.79 1.29 -0.11
N LEU A 18 4.75 2.58 0.19
CA LEU A 18 4.20 3.18 1.40
C LEU A 18 3.07 4.10 0.96
N ILE A 19 1.85 3.79 1.39
CA ILE A 19 0.66 4.60 1.09
C ILE A 19 0.30 5.34 2.37
N VAL A 20 0.36 6.66 2.33
CA VAL A 20 0.08 7.53 3.48
C VAL A 20 -1.26 8.22 3.24
N PHE A 21 -2.18 8.10 4.20
CA PHE A 21 -3.40 8.89 4.23
C PHE A 21 -3.25 10.00 5.25
N LYS A 22 -3.45 11.25 4.82
CA LYS A 22 -3.38 12.43 5.68
C LYS A 22 -4.77 13.03 5.84
N HIS A 23 -5.20 13.14 7.09
CA HIS A 23 -6.45 13.79 7.47
C HIS A 23 -6.22 15.28 7.72
N ASP A 24 -7.22 16.11 7.39
CA ASP A 24 -7.19 17.56 7.68
C ASP A 24 -7.41 17.88 9.17
N SER A 25 -8.03 16.97 9.91
CA SER A 25 -8.33 17.10 11.34
C SER A 25 -7.53 16.10 12.18
N GLU A 26 -7.10 16.53 13.37
CA GLU A 26 -6.43 15.68 14.37
C GLU A 26 -7.31 14.52 14.85
N LEU A 27 -8.63 14.67 14.82
CA LEU A 27 -9.58 13.63 15.23
C LEU A 27 -9.88 12.64 14.09
N GLY A 28 -9.36 12.88 12.89
CA GLY A 28 -9.63 12.11 11.69
C GLY A 28 -10.90 12.55 10.95
N ASN A 29 -10.87 12.42 9.62
CA ASN A 29 -11.98 12.79 8.74
C ASN A 29 -12.67 11.58 8.08
N ALA A 30 -12.11 10.38 8.22
CA ALA A 30 -12.68 9.16 7.65
C ALA A 30 -12.29 7.96 8.53
N PRO A 31 -13.16 6.93 8.66
CA PRO A 31 -12.78 5.69 9.30
C PRO A 31 -11.64 5.00 8.55
N ALA A 32 -10.62 4.53 9.29
CA ALA A 32 -9.42 3.94 8.69
C ALA A 32 -9.72 2.74 7.76
N TYR A 33 -10.69 1.88 8.12
CA TYR A 33 -11.02 0.71 7.30
C TYR A 33 -11.50 1.09 5.89
N LYS A 34 -12.22 2.20 5.73
CA LYS A 34 -12.68 2.67 4.41
C LYS A 34 -11.51 3.13 3.54
N LEU A 35 -10.52 3.78 4.14
CA LEU A 35 -9.31 4.19 3.45
C LEU A 35 -8.46 2.98 3.06
N PHE A 36 -8.44 1.93 3.88
CA PHE A 36 -7.75 0.67 3.54
C PHE A 36 -8.46 -0.10 2.43
N GLU A 37 -9.79 -0.07 2.36
CA GLU A 37 -10.55 -0.64 1.24
C GLU A 37 -10.30 0.08 -0.09
N ALA A 38 -9.88 1.35 -0.06
CA ALA A 38 -9.47 2.08 -1.25
C ALA A 38 -8.16 1.53 -1.86
N VAL A 39 -7.36 0.77 -1.10
CA VAL A 39 -6.13 0.14 -1.59
C VAL A 39 -6.43 -1.25 -2.12
N LYS A 40 -6.25 -1.43 -3.43
CA LYS A 40 -6.44 -2.71 -4.12
C LYS A 40 -5.09 -3.30 -4.49
N VAL A 41 -4.85 -4.53 -4.05
CA VAL A 41 -3.64 -5.30 -4.40
C VAL A 41 -4.08 -6.61 -5.01
N GLU A 42 -3.88 -6.71 -6.32
CA GLU A 42 -4.38 -7.85 -7.09
C GLU A 42 -3.26 -8.50 -7.87
N ARG A 43 -3.32 -9.83 -7.95
CA ARG A 43 -2.40 -10.58 -8.81
C ARG A 43 -2.78 -10.29 -10.27
N LYS A 44 -1.78 -10.02 -11.12
CA LYS A 44 -2.01 -9.79 -12.54
C LYS A 44 -2.60 -11.01 -13.23
N ASP A 45 -3.38 -10.76 -14.27
CA ASP A 45 -4.00 -11.82 -15.06
C ASP A 45 -2.93 -12.77 -15.65
N GLY A 46 -3.29 -14.05 -15.74
CA GLY A 46 -2.39 -15.11 -16.20
C GLY A 46 -1.26 -15.52 -15.24
N VAL A 47 -1.00 -14.79 -14.15
CA VAL A 47 -0.03 -15.22 -13.13
C VAL A 47 -0.68 -16.32 -12.28
N ILE A 48 -0.17 -17.55 -12.36
CA ILE A 48 -0.68 -18.65 -11.51
C ILE A 48 0.02 -18.63 -10.15
N THR A 49 1.34 -18.46 -10.16
CA THR A 49 2.17 -18.49 -8.94
C THR A 49 3.11 -17.28 -8.93
N PRO A 50 2.82 -16.23 -8.16
CA PRO A 50 3.65 -15.04 -8.12
C PRO A 50 5.02 -15.34 -7.49
N ARG A 51 6.05 -14.76 -8.08
CA ARG A 51 7.46 -14.88 -7.67
C ARG A 51 8.17 -13.53 -7.60
N SER A 52 7.51 -12.46 -8.04
CA SER A 52 8.03 -11.10 -7.98
C SER A 52 6.94 -10.10 -7.62
N TYR A 53 7.34 -8.93 -7.11
CA TYR A 53 6.40 -7.82 -6.88
C TYR A 53 5.73 -7.35 -8.20
N LYS A 54 6.40 -7.50 -9.35
CA LYS A 54 5.86 -7.11 -10.66
C LYS A 54 4.66 -7.95 -11.10
N ASP A 55 4.42 -9.07 -10.43
CA ASP A 55 3.29 -9.97 -10.69
C ASP A 55 1.98 -9.45 -10.07
N TYR A 56 2.05 -8.34 -9.32
CA TYR A 56 0.91 -7.68 -8.72
C TYR A 56 0.64 -6.30 -9.35
N CYS A 57 -0.62 -5.89 -9.32
CA CYS A 57 -1.06 -4.51 -9.50
C CYS A 57 -1.43 -3.95 -8.11
N VAL A 58 -0.91 -2.77 -7.79
CA VAL A 58 -1.22 -2.05 -6.55
C VAL A 58 -1.79 -0.71 -6.96
N GLU A 59 -3.04 -0.47 -6.61
CA GLU A 59 -3.79 0.72 -6.99
C GLU A 59 -4.51 1.30 -5.79
N VAL A 60 -4.70 2.62 -5.79
CA VAL A 60 -5.52 3.33 -4.82
C VAL A 60 -6.69 3.94 -5.57
N ASP A 61 -7.91 3.61 -5.17
CA ASP A 61 -9.15 4.15 -5.73
C ASP A 61 -9.43 5.54 -5.15
N PRO A 62 -9.20 6.64 -5.91
CA PRO A 62 -9.36 7.99 -5.38
C PRO A 62 -10.81 8.33 -5.12
N SER A 63 -11.76 7.64 -5.78
CA SER A 63 -13.19 7.90 -5.60
C SER A 63 -13.71 7.42 -4.24
N ALA A 64 -13.01 6.47 -3.63
CA ALA A 64 -13.31 5.97 -2.30
C ALA A 64 -12.73 6.85 -1.17
N ILE A 65 -11.95 7.89 -1.51
CA ILE A 65 -11.28 8.76 -0.55
C ILE A 65 -12.03 10.11 -0.47
N PRO A 66 -12.53 10.51 0.72
CA PRO A 66 -13.17 11.80 0.89
C PRO A 66 -12.21 12.98 0.62
N GLN A 67 -12.74 14.10 0.14
CA GLN A 67 -11.93 15.30 -0.18
C GLN A 67 -11.12 15.84 1.01
N SER A 68 -11.55 15.60 2.24
CA SER A 68 -10.87 16.00 3.48
C SER A 68 -9.74 15.03 3.92
N VAL A 69 -9.36 14.11 3.04
CA VAL A 69 -8.24 13.19 3.21
C VAL A 69 -7.42 13.21 1.92
N SER A 70 -6.16 13.61 2.02
CA SER A 70 -5.21 13.44 0.91
C SER A 70 -4.42 12.15 1.07
N PHE A 71 -3.84 11.66 -0.03
CA PHE A 71 -2.98 10.48 0.03
C PHE A 71 -1.74 10.64 -0.85
N GLU A 72 -0.66 9.99 -0.44
CA GLU A 72 0.60 9.92 -1.18
C GLU A 72 1.08 8.47 -1.26
N ILE A 73 1.61 8.09 -2.41
CA ILE A 73 2.22 6.77 -2.64
C ILE A 73 3.72 7.00 -2.81
N MET A 74 4.51 6.43 -1.92
CA MET A 74 5.96 6.56 -1.88
C MET A 74 6.60 5.18 -2.07
N GLY A 75 7.54 5.04 -3.00
CA GLY A 75 8.21 3.77 -3.30
C GLY A 75 9.31 3.92 -4.32
#